data_AF-A0A1L7STW3-F1
#
_entry.id   AF-A0A1L7STW3-F1
#
_cell.length_a   1.000
_cell.length_b   1.000
_cell.length_c   1.000
_cell.angle_alpha   90.00
_cell.angle_beta   90.00
_cell.angle_gamma   90.00
#
_symmetry.space_group_name_H-M   'P 1'
#
loop_
_entity.id
_entity.type
_entity.pdbx_description
1 polymer ?
#
loop_
_entity_poly.entity_id
_entity_poly.type
_entity_poly.pdbx_seq_one_letter_code
_entity_poly.pdbx_strand_id
1 'polypeptide(L)'
;MSDGAGKRKQGPGSNGPATKKSKGGSGGKWQTPHQKARKTEQVELGRTLEVNDAGIWVTYARGMKGKAITEFKNLCNEYGESLFGVKPPDEDGDKDEDDEDAGDIEASIEKELASMAQPKPKAKQTFTPIGTGLDCVFFMKTVKPVDPLKLVTKASQDAKDCPDPMQRKTKYINRLTPIFDTDKATDKGIERVARSVMEPHFELKSESGEEASAEPATSEQDGEGSAACTYAIRYNIRNHTAFKSSEVIKKIADLVSPKHKVNLTSPDKVVLVEIFQTFCGVSVVDGKESEELKRYNLNELYKVALEDKKQKGKPEGEGVAEST
;
A
#
# COMPACT_ATOMS: atom_id res chain seq x y z
N MET A 1 64.96 -37.26 -47.18
CA MET A 1 64.23 -36.83 -48.40
C MET A 1 63.05 -36.01 -47.89
N SER A 2 63.12 -34.67 -47.83
CA SER A 2 62.80 -33.73 -48.93
C SER A 2 61.34 -33.92 -49.38
N ASP A 3 60.45 -32.95 -49.56
CA ASP A 3 60.35 -31.49 -49.40
C ASP A 3 58.89 -31.13 -49.74
N GLY A 4 58.47 -29.87 -49.52
CA GLY A 4 57.32 -29.27 -50.24
C GLY A 4 56.11 -28.93 -49.36
N ALA A 5 56.11 -27.83 -48.61
CA ALA A 5 55.93 -26.43 -49.03
C ALA A 5 54.50 -26.08 -49.50
N GLY A 6 53.77 -25.38 -48.63
CA GLY A 6 52.55 -24.61 -48.96
C GLY A 6 52.62 -23.25 -48.26
N LYS A 7 53.33 -22.31 -48.87
CA LYS A 7 53.62 -20.96 -48.35
C LYS A 7 52.37 -20.09 -48.23
N ARG A 8 52.38 -19.28 -47.16
CA ARG A 8 51.56 -18.08 -46.94
C ARG A 8 51.61 -17.12 -48.13
N LYS A 9 50.49 -16.43 -48.40
CA LYS A 9 50.47 -15.14 -49.12
C LYS A 9 49.93 -14.07 -48.17
N GLN A 10 50.85 -13.36 -47.51
CA GLN A 10 50.57 -12.08 -46.85
C GLN A 10 50.39 -11.00 -47.94
N GLY A 11 49.29 -10.26 -47.88
CA GLY A 11 49.16 -8.96 -48.57
C GLY A 11 49.85 -7.86 -47.76
N PRO A 12 50.26 -6.75 -48.40
CA PRO A 12 51.13 -5.75 -47.80
C PRO A 12 50.38 -4.89 -46.78
N GLY A 13 51.15 -4.33 -45.86
CA GLY A 13 50.69 -3.75 -44.61
C GLY A 13 49.72 -2.56 -44.70
N SER A 14 48.91 -2.46 -43.66
CA SER A 14 48.36 -1.21 -43.15
C SER A 14 48.32 -1.35 -41.63
N ASN A 15 49.30 -0.72 -40.98
CA ASN A 15 49.40 -0.60 -39.54
C ASN A 15 48.34 0.41 -39.07
N GLY A 16 47.26 -0.07 -38.46
CA GLY A 16 46.23 0.77 -37.85
C GLY A 16 45.53 -0.01 -36.73
N PRO A 17 45.20 0.61 -35.59
CA PRO A 17 44.61 -0.10 -34.47
C PRO A 17 43.25 -0.64 -34.91
N ALA A 18 43.07 -1.95 -34.80
CA ALA A 18 41.79 -2.61 -35.01
C ALA A 18 40.80 -2.11 -33.96
N THR A 19 40.12 -1.00 -34.23
CA THR A 19 38.89 -0.64 -33.53
C THR A 19 37.92 -1.78 -33.75
N LYS A 20 37.73 -2.64 -32.74
CA LYS A 20 36.57 -3.54 -32.67
C LYS A 20 35.35 -2.65 -32.80
N LYS A 21 34.79 -2.56 -34.02
CA LYS A 21 33.43 -2.06 -34.22
C LYS A 21 32.55 -2.98 -33.39
N SER A 22 32.06 -2.49 -32.25
CA SER A 22 31.00 -3.17 -31.54
C SER A 22 29.88 -3.35 -32.55
N LYS A 23 29.50 -4.60 -32.81
CA LYS A 23 28.25 -4.88 -33.53
C LYS A 23 27.18 -4.12 -32.74
N GLY A 24 26.59 -3.14 -33.41
CA GLY A 24 25.62 -2.23 -32.81
C GLY A 24 24.61 -3.02 -31.99
N GLY A 25 24.56 -2.71 -30.69
CA GLY A 25 23.45 -3.14 -29.86
C GLY A 25 22.19 -2.64 -30.53
N SER A 26 21.22 -3.53 -30.74
CA SER A 26 19.84 -3.17 -31.11
C SER A 26 19.45 -1.94 -30.31
N GLY A 27 19.19 -0.81 -30.98
CA GLY A 27 19.02 0.51 -30.36
C GLY A 27 17.79 0.56 -29.46
N GLY A 28 17.87 -0.04 -28.28
CA GLY A 28 16.77 -0.14 -27.31
C GLY A 28 15.58 -1.01 -27.73
N LYS A 29 15.57 -1.61 -28.93
CA LYS A 29 14.37 -2.24 -29.51
C LYS A 29 14.07 -3.65 -29.00
N TRP A 30 15.05 -4.38 -28.48
CA TRP A 30 14.79 -5.70 -27.88
C TRP A 30 14.63 -5.55 -26.37
N GLN A 31 13.39 -5.36 -25.93
CA GLN A 31 13.02 -5.50 -24.53
C GLN A 31 12.62 -6.95 -24.24
N THR A 32 13.14 -7.51 -23.14
CA THR A 32 12.72 -8.84 -22.69
C THR A 32 11.25 -8.81 -22.25
N PRO A 33 10.53 -9.95 -22.28
CA PRO A 33 9.15 -10.00 -21.77
C PRO A 33 9.02 -9.45 -20.34
N HIS A 34 10.01 -9.71 -19.49
CA HIS A 34 10.09 -9.15 -18.14
C HIS A 34 10.25 -7.61 -18.14
N GLN A 35 11.07 -7.05 -19.03
CA GLN A 35 11.21 -5.59 -19.15
C GLN A 35 9.95 -4.94 -19.69
N LYS A 36 9.24 -5.58 -20.62
CA LYS A 36 7.94 -5.12 -21.12
C LYS A 36 6.90 -5.13 -20.00
N ALA A 37 6.73 -6.25 -19.29
CA ALA A 37 5.81 -6.35 -18.16
C ALA A 37 6.09 -5.33 -17.06
N ARG A 38 7.37 -5.10 -16.71
CA ARG A 38 7.75 -4.08 -15.72
C ARG A 38 7.48 -2.65 -16.20
N LYS A 39 7.56 -2.40 -17.52
CA LYS A 39 7.24 -1.09 -18.10
C LYS A 39 5.74 -0.85 -18.13
N THR A 40 4.94 -1.86 -18.53
CA THR A 40 3.47 -1.82 -18.46
C THR A 40 2.99 -1.61 -17.04
N GLU A 41 3.53 -2.37 -16.06
CA GLU A 41 3.22 -2.17 -14.64
C GLU A 41 3.54 -0.76 -14.15
N GLN A 42 4.62 -0.15 -14.63
CA GLN A 42 5.02 1.22 -14.28
C GLN A 42 4.16 2.30 -14.95
N VAL A 43 3.42 1.94 -16.00
CA VAL A 43 2.48 2.82 -16.69
C VAL A 43 1.09 2.70 -16.05
N GLU A 44 0.62 1.48 -15.81
CA GLU A 44 -0.66 1.20 -15.12
C GLU A 44 -0.66 1.68 -13.66
N LEU A 45 0.48 1.52 -12.98
CA LEU A 45 0.64 1.94 -11.59
C LEU A 45 1.57 3.13 -11.51
N GLY A 46 1.14 4.17 -10.79
CA GLY A 46 1.90 5.40 -10.59
C GLY A 46 3.35 5.12 -10.15
N ARG A 47 4.28 5.96 -10.63
CA ARG A 47 5.72 5.65 -10.62
C ARG A 47 6.36 5.49 -9.23
N THR A 48 5.89 6.18 -8.20
CA THR A 48 6.59 6.24 -6.92
C THR A 48 5.71 6.76 -5.78
N LEU A 49 5.79 6.10 -4.62
CA LEU A 49 5.35 6.66 -3.34
C LEU A 49 6.24 7.87 -2.98
N GLU A 50 5.66 8.93 -2.43
CA GLU A 50 6.37 10.14 -2.02
C GLU A 50 6.27 10.35 -0.50
N VAL A 51 7.03 11.33 0.02
CA VAL A 51 6.89 11.77 1.41
C VAL A 51 5.61 12.60 1.51
N ASN A 52 4.88 12.47 2.62
CA ASN A 52 3.57 13.08 2.85
C ASN A 52 2.41 12.48 2.04
N ASP A 53 2.61 11.30 1.46
CA ASP A 53 1.52 10.57 0.83
C ASP A 53 0.65 9.87 1.88
N ALA A 54 -0.67 9.98 1.69
CA ALA A 54 -1.68 9.26 2.44
C ALA A 54 -2.35 8.22 1.53
N GLY A 55 -2.84 7.13 2.11
CA GLY A 55 -3.48 6.09 1.32
C GLY A 55 -3.72 4.79 2.06
N ILE A 56 -3.83 3.71 1.30
CA ILE A 56 -4.20 2.40 1.83
C ILE A 56 -3.26 1.35 1.24
N TRP A 57 -2.61 0.57 2.10
CA TRP A 57 -1.96 -0.66 1.70
C TRP A 57 -3.03 -1.73 1.46
N VAL A 58 -3.04 -2.27 0.24
CA VAL A 58 -4.03 -3.24 -0.21
C VAL A 58 -3.32 -4.55 -0.51
N THR A 59 -3.63 -5.57 0.27
CA THR A 59 -3.17 -6.94 -0.02
C THR A 59 -4.24 -7.70 -0.77
N TYR A 60 -3.83 -8.54 -1.71
CA TYR A 60 -4.74 -9.27 -2.61
C TYR A 60 -4.28 -10.71 -2.87
N ALA A 61 -5.15 -11.53 -3.46
CA ALA A 61 -4.87 -12.92 -3.81
C ALA A 61 -3.80 -13.03 -4.91
N ARG A 62 -2.87 -13.97 -4.77
CA ARG A 62 -1.77 -14.15 -5.72
C ARG A 62 -2.28 -14.37 -7.15
N GLY A 63 -1.66 -13.68 -8.12
CA GLY A 63 -2.05 -13.76 -9.53
C GLY A 63 -3.28 -12.94 -9.91
N MET A 64 -3.94 -12.27 -8.95
CA MET A 64 -5.17 -11.51 -9.18
C MET A 64 -4.94 -10.00 -9.21
N LYS A 65 -3.73 -9.55 -9.57
CA LYS A 65 -3.31 -8.14 -9.45
C LYS A 65 -4.24 -7.18 -10.21
N GLY A 66 -4.43 -7.38 -11.52
CA GLY A 66 -5.28 -6.51 -12.35
C GLY A 66 -6.71 -6.45 -11.81
N LYS A 67 -7.34 -7.61 -11.61
CA LYS A 67 -8.70 -7.69 -11.06
C LYS A 67 -8.84 -7.05 -9.69
N ALA A 68 -7.84 -7.21 -8.81
CA ALA A 68 -7.84 -6.59 -7.49
C ALA A 68 -7.73 -5.06 -7.56
N ILE A 69 -6.88 -4.54 -8.45
CA ILE A 69 -6.77 -3.08 -8.67
C ILE A 69 -8.09 -2.53 -9.20
N THR A 70 -8.68 -3.16 -10.22
CA THR A 70 -9.96 -2.73 -10.80
C THR A 70 -11.11 -2.79 -9.78
N GLU A 71 -11.27 -3.91 -9.06
CA GLU A 71 -12.29 -4.06 -8.01
C GLU A 71 -12.13 -2.97 -6.94
N PHE A 72 -10.90 -2.73 -6.48
CA PHE A 72 -10.67 -1.76 -5.42
C PHE A 72 -10.78 -0.31 -5.90
N LYS A 73 -10.38 0.00 -7.13
CA LYS A 73 -10.57 1.33 -7.74
C LYS A 73 -12.05 1.66 -7.87
N ASN A 74 -12.86 0.70 -8.32
CA ASN A 74 -14.32 0.86 -8.41
C ASN A 74 -14.94 1.09 -7.03
N LEU A 75 -14.53 0.30 -6.03
CA LEU A 75 -14.95 0.48 -4.64
C LEU A 75 -14.59 1.87 -4.10
N CYS A 76 -13.35 2.31 -4.36
CA CYS A 76 -12.88 3.63 -3.96
C CYS A 76 -13.68 4.75 -4.63
N ASN A 77 -14.06 4.62 -5.90
CA ASN A 77 -14.87 5.60 -6.60
C ASN A 77 -16.30 5.66 -6.01
N GLU A 78 -16.94 4.51 -5.77
CA GLU A 78 -18.27 4.43 -5.14
C GLU A 78 -18.29 5.08 -3.75
N TYR A 79 -17.30 4.77 -2.91
CA TYR A 79 -17.17 5.37 -1.58
C TYR A 79 -16.65 6.81 -1.62
N GLY A 80 -15.83 7.15 -2.61
CA GLY A 80 -15.36 8.50 -2.89
C GLY A 80 -16.54 9.45 -3.14
N GLU A 81 -17.47 9.04 -3.98
CA GLU A 81 -18.67 9.80 -4.28
C GLU A 81 -19.62 9.87 -3.08
N SER A 82 -19.94 8.72 -2.48
CA SER A 82 -20.93 8.65 -1.40
C SER A 82 -20.48 9.27 -0.07
N LEU A 83 -19.20 9.13 0.32
CA LEU A 83 -18.70 9.64 1.61
C LEU A 83 -18.05 11.01 1.50
N PHE A 84 -17.44 11.33 0.35
CA PHE A 84 -16.59 12.53 0.20
C PHE A 84 -17.06 13.46 -0.92
N GLY A 85 -18.11 13.12 -1.66
CA GLY A 85 -18.62 13.92 -2.78
C GLY A 85 -17.63 14.03 -3.94
N VAL A 86 -16.65 13.12 -4.01
CA VAL A 86 -15.64 13.11 -5.06
C VAL A 86 -16.16 12.33 -6.24
N LYS A 87 -16.44 13.02 -7.35
CA LYS A 87 -16.83 12.35 -8.59
C LYS A 87 -15.66 11.58 -9.19
N PRO A 88 -15.89 10.38 -9.72
CA PRO A 88 -14.89 9.69 -10.51
C PRO A 88 -14.47 10.58 -11.70
N PRO A 89 -13.22 10.45 -12.19
CA PRO A 89 -12.83 11.09 -13.43
C PRO A 89 -13.79 10.63 -14.55
N ASP A 90 -14.25 11.55 -15.39
CA ASP A 90 -15.15 11.22 -16.51
C ASP A 90 -14.56 10.07 -17.36
N GLU A 91 -15.35 9.03 -17.62
CA GLU A 91 -14.95 7.79 -18.31
C GLU A 91 -14.56 7.95 -19.80
N ASP A 92 -14.49 9.18 -20.32
CA ASP A 92 -14.12 9.45 -21.72
C ASP A 92 -12.59 9.41 -21.99
N GLY A 93 -11.78 9.00 -21.01
CA GLY A 93 -10.31 9.05 -21.09
C GLY A 93 -9.53 7.74 -20.93
N ASP A 94 -10.08 6.74 -20.25
CA ASP A 94 -9.41 5.45 -19.98
C ASP A 94 -10.44 4.33 -20.07
N LYS A 95 -10.76 3.92 -21.31
CA LYS A 95 -11.13 2.54 -21.50
C LYS A 95 -9.83 1.75 -21.40
N ASP A 96 -9.56 1.20 -20.21
CA ASP A 96 -8.76 0.00 -20.07
C ASP A 96 -9.55 -1.11 -20.78
N GLU A 97 -9.49 -1.12 -22.12
CA GLU A 97 -9.84 -2.29 -22.91
C GLU A 97 -8.81 -3.35 -22.54
N ASP A 98 -9.19 -4.25 -21.63
CA ASP A 98 -8.65 -5.62 -21.55
C ASP A 98 -8.88 -6.26 -22.93
N ASP A 99 -8.02 -5.91 -23.90
CA ASP A 99 -7.97 -6.58 -25.18
C ASP A 99 -7.06 -7.79 -25.01
N GLU A 100 -7.69 -8.94 -24.76
CA GLU A 100 -7.11 -10.24 -25.08
C GLU A 100 -6.92 -10.33 -26.61
N ASP A 101 -6.02 -9.53 -27.18
CA ASP A 101 -5.42 -9.83 -28.47
C ASP A 101 -3.93 -9.51 -28.45
N ALA A 102 -3.13 -10.55 -28.67
CA ALA A 102 -1.67 -10.53 -28.64
C ALA A 102 -1.09 -9.89 -29.92
N GLY A 103 -1.66 -8.78 -30.37
CA GLY A 103 -1.48 -8.23 -31.71
C GLY A 103 -0.90 -6.82 -31.83
N ASP A 104 -1.23 -5.86 -30.95
CA ASP A 104 -0.88 -4.45 -31.20
C ASP A 104 -0.44 -3.64 -29.95
N ILE A 105 0.52 -4.20 -29.22
CA ILE A 105 1.12 -3.59 -28.03
C ILE A 105 2.03 -2.41 -28.41
N GLU A 106 2.59 -2.39 -29.62
CA GLU A 106 3.54 -1.33 -30.05
C GLU A 106 2.81 -0.01 -30.34
N ALA A 107 1.67 -0.04 -31.03
CA ALA A 107 0.89 1.17 -31.30
C ALA A 107 0.28 1.77 -30.02
N SER A 108 -0.15 0.95 -29.07
CA SER A 108 -0.68 1.41 -27.78
C SER A 108 0.40 2.13 -26.94
N ILE A 109 1.60 1.54 -26.84
CA ILE A 109 2.74 2.17 -26.14
C ILE A 109 3.18 3.47 -26.82
N GLU A 110 3.18 3.53 -28.15
CA GLU A 110 3.61 4.73 -28.88
C GLU A 110 2.58 5.87 -28.75
N LYS A 111 1.30 5.53 -28.70
CA LYS A 111 0.19 6.46 -28.42
C LYS A 111 0.25 7.01 -26.99
N GLU A 112 0.64 6.20 -26.01
CA GLU A 112 0.84 6.64 -24.62
C GLU A 112 2.14 7.44 -24.40
N LEU A 113 3.22 7.10 -25.11
CA LEU A 113 4.44 7.92 -25.12
C LEU A 113 4.20 9.29 -25.74
N ALA A 114 3.38 9.34 -26.80
CA ALA A 114 2.95 10.60 -27.41
C ALA A 114 2.02 11.40 -26.49
N SER A 115 1.17 10.73 -25.69
CA SER A 115 0.31 11.40 -24.72
C SER A 115 1.08 11.97 -23.51
N MET A 116 2.23 11.38 -23.14
CA MET A 116 3.16 11.93 -22.15
C MET A 116 3.93 13.17 -22.62
N ALA A 117 4.10 13.35 -23.94
CA ALA A 117 4.83 14.49 -24.52
C ALA A 117 3.99 15.79 -24.51
N GLN A 118 2.69 15.70 -24.26
CA GLN A 118 1.83 16.87 -24.07
C GLN A 118 1.36 16.96 -22.62
N PRO A 119 1.63 18.06 -21.90
CA PRO A 119 1.09 18.27 -20.57
C PRO A 119 -0.40 18.59 -20.69
N LYS A 120 -1.24 17.58 -20.92
CA LYS A 120 -2.67 17.69 -20.64
C LYS A 120 -2.80 17.91 -19.13
N PRO A 121 -3.61 18.87 -18.66
CA PRO A 121 -3.91 18.99 -17.24
C PRO A 121 -4.59 17.68 -16.82
N LYS A 122 -3.85 16.78 -16.17
CA LYS A 122 -4.41 15.55 -15.63
C LYS A 122 -5.53 15.97 -14.68
N ALA A 123 -6.75 15.53 -14.93
CA ALA A 123 -7.81 15.62 -13.94
C ALA A 123 -7.23 15.06 -12.63
N LYS A 124 -7.42 15.76 -11.51
CA LYS A 124 -6.86 15.37 -10.22
C LYS A 124 -7.44 14.01 -9.84
N GLN A 125 -6.75 12.92 -10.21
CA GLN A 125 -7.17 11.57 -9.86
C GLN A 125 -7.07 11.45 -8.33
N THR A 126 -8.22 11.26 -7.69
CA THR A 126 -8.30 11.17 -6.22
C THR A 126 -7.74 9.87 -5.70
N PHE A 127 -7.84 8.81 -6.50
CA PHE A 127 -7.34 7.48 -6.22
C PHE A 127 -6.30 7.12 -7.28
N THR A 128 -5.09 6.82 -6.85
CA THR A 128 -4.00 6.42 -7.76
C THR A 128 -3.36 5.14 -7.22
N PRO A 129 -3.47 4.01 -7.93
CA PRO A 129 -2.79 2.80 -7.52
C PRO A 129 -1.29 2.93 -7.81
N ILE A 130 -0.46 2.58 -6.83
CA ILE A 130 1.00 2.65 -6.86
C ILE A 130 1.54 1.23 -6.72
N GLY A 131 2.41 0.89 -7.66
CA GLY A 131 3.04 -0.42 -7.78
C GLY A 131 4.21 -0.53 -6.82
N THR A 132 4.33 -1.70 -6.21
CA THR A 132 5.33 -1.98 -5.18
C THR A 132 6.47 -2.85 -5.73
N GLY A 133 6.29 -3.43 -6.93
CA GLY A 133 7.17 -4.49 -7.43
C GLY A 133 7.17 -5.75 -6.57
N LEU A 134 6.22 -5.87 -5.63
CA LEU A 134 5.96 -7.08 -4.85
C LEU A 134 4.65 -7.72 -5.30
N ASP A 135 4.62 -9.05 -5.27
CA ASP A 135 3.39 -9.79 -5.46
C ASP A 135 2.42 -9.54 -4.30
N CYS A 136 1.12 -9.60 -4.62
CA CYS A 136 0.02 -9.62 -3.63
C CYS A 136 -0.15 -8.33 -2.82
N VAL A 137 0.54 -7.23 -3.15
CA VAL A 137 0.36 -5.94 -2.46
C VAL A 137 0.55 -4.75 -3.39
N PHE A 138 -0.34 -3.76 -3.30
CA PHE A 138 -0.17 -2.44 -3.92
C PHE A 138 -0.57 -1.35 -2.91
N PHE A 139 -0.20 -0.11 -3.19
CA PHE A 139 -0.61 1.04 -2.38
C PHE A 139 -1.62 1.87 -3.16
N MET A 140 -2.79 2.12 -2.60
CA MET A 140 -3.76 3.06 -3.17
C MET A 140 -3.52 4.43 -2.56
N LYS A 141 -2.89 5.33 -3.32
CA LYS A 141 -2.72 6.73 -2.90
C LYS A 141 -4.06 7.44 -2.96
N THR A 142 -4.35 8.22 -1.92
CA THR A 142 -5.54 9.03 -1.79
C THR A 142 -5.17 10.50 -1.65
N VAL A 143 -5.96 11.39 -2.24
CA VAL A 143 -5.80 12.83 -2.10
C VAL A 143 -6.97 13.41 -1.31
N LYS A 144 -6.72 14.44 -0.49
CA LYS A 144 -7.78 15.20 0.21
C LYS A 144 -8.86 15.63 -0.81
N PRO A 145 -10.16 15.51 -0.47
CA PRO A 145 -10.74 15.37 0.88
C PRO A 145 -10.91 13.93 1.39
N VAL A 146 -10.39 12.91 0.67
CA VAL A 146 -10.55 11.52 1.08
C VAL A 146 -9.77 11.22 2.35
N ASP A 147 -10.45 10.60 3.31
CA ASP A 147 -9.88 10.05 4.53
C ASP A 147 -9.69 8.53 4.37
N PRO A 148 -8.44 8.02 4.35
CA PRO A 148 -8.16 6.59 4.24
C PRO A 148 -8.84 5.75 5.31
N LEU A 149 -8.91 6.23 6.56
CA LEU A 149 -9.49 5.46 7.66
C LEU A 149 -10.98 5.23 7.42
N LYS A 150 -11.72 6.29 7.11
CA LYS A 150 -13.17 6.20 6.85
C LYS A 150 -13.49 5.27 5.68
N LEU A 151 -12.69 5.32 4.61
CA LEU A 151 -12.87 4.44 3.46
C LEU A 151 -12.66 2.97 3.86
N VAL A 152 -11.57 2.67 4.60
CA VAL A 152 -11.26 1.32 5.06
C VAL A 152 -12.30 0.80 6.05
N THR A 153 -12.72 1.63 7.01
CA THR A 153 -13.75 1.29 8.00
C THR A 153 -15.08 1.00 7.30
N LYS A 154 -15.51 1.84 6.36
CA LYS A 154 -16.75 1.61 5.59
C LYS A 154 -16.68 0.33 4.76
N ALA A 155 -15.58 0.11 4.04
CA ALA A 155 -15.37 -1.12 3.27
C ALA A 155 -15.43 -2.38 4.14
N SER A 156 -14.87 -2.29 5.35
CA SER A 156 -14.85 -3.40 6.31
C SER A 156 -16.22 -3.64 6.95
N GLN A 157 -16.96 -2.58 7.27
CA GLN A 157 -18.35 -2.68 7.74
C GLN A 157 -19.24 -3.32 6.68
N ASP A 158 -19.18 -2.85 5.43
CA ASP A 158 -19.93 -3.46 4.32
C ASP A 158 -19.55 -4.94 4.12
N ALA A 159 -18.28 -5.30 4.30
CA ALA A 159 -17.85 -6.70 4.21
C ALA A 159 -18.40 -7.57 5.37
N LYS A 160 -18.46 -7.02 6.59
CA LYS A 160 -19.04 -7.67 7.76
C LYS A 160 -20.56 -7.86 7.61
N ASP A 161 -21.24 -6.89 7.01
CA ASP A 161 -22.69 -6.87 6.84
C ASP A 161 -23.15 -7.55 5.53
N CYS A 162 -22.24 -8.19 4.79
CA CYS A 162 -22.53 -8.88 3.53
C CYS A 162 -22.61 -10.40 3.74
N PRO A 163 -23.81 -10.97 4.00
CA PRO A 163 -23.99 -12.40 4.24
C PRO A 163 -24.05 -13.23 2.95
N ASP A 164 -24.10 -12.60 1.77
CA ASP A 164 -24.19 -13.29 0.48
C ASP A 164 -22.84 -13.25 -0.27
N PRO A 165 -22.20 -14.40 -0.56
CA PRO A 165 -20.98 -14.43 -1.36
C PRO A 165 -21.11 -13.76 -2.74
N MET A 166 -22.30 -13.74 -3.33
CA MET A 166 -22.52 -13.14 -4.65
C MET A 166 -22.55 -11.61 -4.62
N GLN A 167 -22.81 -11.01 -3.45
CA GLN A 167 -22.90 -9.56 -3.26
C GLN A 167 -21.60 -8.93 -2.74
N ARG A 168 -20.52 -9.71 -2.63
CA ARG A 168 -19.21 -9.19 -2.20
C ARG A 168 -18.73 -8.14 -3.18
N LYS A 169 -18.50 -6.92 -2.68
CA LYS A 169 -17.90 -5.83 -3.46
C LYS A 169 -16.44 -6.07 -3.84
N THR A 170 -15.72 -6.86 -3.03
CA THR A 170 -14.34 -7.27 -3.33
C THR A 170 -14.17 -8.77 -3.15
N LYS A 171 -13.63 -9.44 -4.17
CA LYS A 171 -13.42 -10.90 -4.17
C LYS A 171 -11.96 -11.26 -3.98
N TYR A 172 -11.06 -10.42 -4.48
CA TYR A 172 -9.63 -10.70 -4.48
C TYR A 172 -8.85 -9.93 -3.41
N ILE A 173 -9.49 -8.98 -2.72
CA ILE A 173 -8.87 -8.18 -1.66
C ILE A 173 -8.85 -8.97 -0.36
N ASN A 174 -7.70 -9.01 0.30
CA ASN A 174 -7.50 -9.68 1.57
C ASN A 174 -7.61 -8.71 2.74
N ARG A 175 -6.71 -7.72 2.80
CA ARG A 175 -6.61 -6.77 3.91
C ARG A 175 -6.33 -5.37 3.40
N LEU A 176 -6.99 -4.41 4.03
CA LEU A 176 -6.74 -2.99 3.89
C LEU A 176 -5.97 -2.49 5.11
N THR A 177 -4.98 -1.62 4.92
CA THR A 177 -4.24 -1.01 6.03
C THR A 177 -4.11 0.48 5.74
N PRO A 178 -4.86 1.33 6.45
CA PRO A 178 -4.84 2.77 6.21
C PRO A 178 -3.47 3.34 6.62
N ILE A 179 -3.02 4.36 5.91
CA ILE A 179 -1.81 5.14 6.20
C ILE A 179 -2.16 6.60 6.07
N PHE A 180 -1.90 7.36 7.12
CA PHE A 180 -2.26 8.79 7.16
C PHE A 180 -1.15 9.65 6.60
N ASP A 181 0.09 9.22 6.81
CA ASP A 181 1.27 9.95 6.40
C ASP A 181 2.43 8.98 6.13
N THR A 182 3.36 9.39 5.28
CA THR A 182 4.53 8.61 4.87
C THR A 182 5.80 9.46 4.88
N ASP A 183 6.94 8.86 5.23
CA ASP A 183 8.26 9.48 5.12
C ASP A 183 9.27 8.43 4.66
N LYS A 184 10.54 8.81 4.50
CA LYS A 184 11.64 7.90 4.22
C LYS A 184 11.89 7.00 5.41
N ALA A 185 12.08 5.70 5.14
CA ALA A 185 12.49 4.70 6.12
C ALA A 185 13.93 4.96 6.59
N THR A 186 14.08 5.95 7.46
CA THR A 186 15.30 6.35 8.16
C THR A 186 14.93 6.60 9.62
N ASP A 187 15.90 6.58 10.53
CA ASP A 187 15.63 6.82 11.96
C ASP A 187 14.80 8.08 12.20
N LYS A 188 15.25 9.19 11.60
CA LYS A 188 14.57 10.49 11.70
C LYS A 188 13.24 10.52 10.95
N GLY A 189 13.11 9.78 9.85
CA GLY A 189 11.87 9.74 9.08
C GLY A 189 10.75 9.03 9.82
N ILE A 190 11.05 7.89 10.47
CA ILE A 190 10.09 7.18 11.33
C ILE A 190 9.64 8.08 12.48
N GLU A 191 10.57 8.79 13.12
CA GLU A 191 10.25 9.71 14.22
C GLU A 191 9.36 10.88 13.76
N ARG A 192 9.68 11.52 12.64
CA ARG A 192 8.87 12.63 12.09
C ARG A 192 7.45 12.20 11.76
N VAL A 193 7.29 11.11 11.00
CA VAL A 193 5.95 10.64 10.59
C VAL A 193 5.15 10.16 11.80
N ALA A 194 5.80 9.51 12.76
CA ALA A 194 5.14 9.09 13.99
C ALA A 194 4.66 10.30 14.79
N ARG A 195 5.49 11.34 14.97
CA ARG A 195 5.08 12.58 15.66
C ARG A 195 3.88 13.24 14.99
N SER A 196 3.97 13.49 13.68
CA SER A 196 2.92 14.09 12.85
C SER A 196 1.57 13.38 13.02
N VAL A 197 1.58 12.04 12.99
CA VAL A 197 0.35 11.23 13.05
C VAL A 197 -0.15 10.98 14.47
N MET A 198 0.74 10.93 15.46
CA MET A 198 0.39 10.56 16.85
C MET A 198 0.02 11.75 17.72
N GLU A 199 0.48 12.96 17.40
CA GLU A 199 0.21 14.18 18.17
C GLU A 199 -1.29 14.44 18.43
N PRO A 200 -2.22 14.21 17.48
CA PRO A 200 -3.66 14.39 17.75
C PRO A 200 -4.26 13.36 18.72
N HIS A 201 -3.55 12.25 18.99
CA HIS A 201 -4.07 11.11 19.75
C HIS A 201 -3.36 10.90 21.08
N PHE A 202 -2.09 11.31 21.19
CA PHE A 202 -1.22 11.04 22.32
C PHE A 202 -0.47 12.29 22.74
N GLU A 203 -0.25 12.42 24.05
CA GLU A 203 0.74 13.33 24.58
C GLU A 203 2.14 12.77 24.29
N LEU A 204 2.93 13.51 23.51
CA LEU A 204 4.28 13.10 23.09
C LEU A 204 5.35 13.82 23.92
N LYS A 205 6.50 13.17 24.12
CA LYS A 205 7.66 13.79 24.78
C LYS A 205 8.27 14.86 23.87
N SER A 206 8.59 16.02 24.45
CA SER A 206 9.39 17.07 23.80
C SER A 206 10.75 16.51 23.34
N GLU A 207 11.27 17.01 22.20
CA GLU A 207 12.57 16.61 21.65
C GLU A 207 13.78 17.08 22.48
N SER A 208 13.57 17.94 23.47
CA SER A 208 14.61 18.44 24.38
C SER A 208 14.71 17.57 25.64
N GLY A 209 15.50 16.50 25.56
CA GLY A 209 15.91 15.75 26.75
C GLY A 209 17.04 16.48 27.48
N GLU A 210 16.72 17.19 28.56
CA GLU A 210 17.63 17.40 29.69
C GLU A 210 16.80 17.71 30.94
N GLU A 211 17.31 17.24 32.08
CA GLU A 211 16.71 17.25 33.40
C GLU A 211 16.14 18.62 33.80
N ALA A 212 14.83 18.80 33.72
CA ALA A 212 14.14 19.78 34.55
C ALA A 212 13.79 19.08 35.87
N SER A 213 14.71 19.24 36.82
CA SER A 213 14.48 19.10 38.25
C SER A 213 13.06 19.52 38.65
N ALA A 214 12.50 18.77 39.59
CA ALA A 214 11.31 19.11 40.35
C ALA A 214 11.20 20.61 40.63
N GLU A 215 10.06 21.21 40.26
CA GLU A 215 9.21 22.13 41.04
C GLU A 215 7.88 22.32 40.29
N PRO A 216 6.73 22.42 40.98
CA PRO A 216 5.42 22.44 40.35
C PRO A 216 5.10 23.86 39.87
N ALA A 217 5.33 24.14 38.59
CA ALA A 217 4.82 25.35 37.97
C ALA A 217 3.32 25.18 37.69
N THR A 218 2.51 25.70 38.60
CA THR A 218 1.13 26.10 38.33
C THR A 218 1.13 27.11 37.18
N SER A 219 0.81 26.64 35.98
CA SER A 219 0.32 27.49 34.91
C SER A 219 -0.88 26.79 34.29
N GLU A 220 -2.05 27.20 34.76
CA GLU A 220 -3.33 27.01 34.09
C GLU A 220 -3.22 27.60 32.69
N GLN A 221 -3.07 26.74 31.70
CA GLN A 221 -3.42 27.01 30.32
C GLN A 221 -4.24 25.81 29.84
N ASP A 222 -5.50 26.10 29.54
CA ASP A 222 -6.52 25.21 29.01
C ASP A 222 -6.13 24.64 27.62
N GLY A 223 -5.12 23.77 27.60
CA GLY A 223 -4.90 22.82 26.52
C GLY A 223 -5.53 21.50 26.92
N GLU A 224 -6.55 21.06 26.19
CA GLU A 224 -7.23 19.78 26.34
C GLU A 224 -6.23 18.62 26.14
N GLY A 225 -5.44 18.33 27.17
CA GLY A 225 -4.41 17.30 27.12
C GLY A 225 -5.07 15.95 26.92
N SER A 226 -4.65 15.22 25.88
CA SER A 226 -5.16 13.88 25.55
C SER A 226 -5.27 13.02 26.81
N ALA A 227 -6.46 12.49 27.08
CA ALA A 227 -6.73 11.65 28.24
C ALA A 227 -5.79 10.43 28.24
N ALA A 228 -5.42 9.96 29.44
CA ALA A 228 -4.60 8.75 29.55
C ALA A 228 -5.31 7.58 28.85
N CYS A 229 -4.63 6.97 27.89
CA CYS A 229 -5.17 5.88 27.07
C CYS A 229 -4.15 4.75 26.95
N THR A 230 -4.65 3.57 26.61
CA THR A 230 -3.83 2.40 26.34
C THR A 230 -3.58 2.24 24.85
N TYR A 231 -2.38 1.78 24.48
CA TYR A 231 -2.02 1.62 23.08
C TYR A 231 -1.21 0.37 22.78
N ALA A 232 -1.27 -0.07 21.53
CA ALA A 232 -0.38 -1.09 20.97
C ALA A 232 0.29 -0.57 19.69
N ILE A 233 1.52 -1.00 19.46
CA ILE A 233 2.23 -0.75 18.21
C ILE A 233 2.21 -2.04 17.39
N ARG A 234 1.68 -1.97 16.17
CA ARG A 234 1.71 -3.05 15.19
C ARG A 234 2.58 -2.58 14.03
N TYR A 235 3.54 -3.42 13.66
CA TYR A 235 4.46 -3.12 12.58
C TYR A 235 4.37 -4.18 11.49
N ASN A 236 4.75 -3.79 10.29
CA ASN A 236 4.93 -4.69 9.16
C ASN A 236 6.11 -4.18 8.34
N ILE A 237 7.07 -5.06 8.05
CA ILE A 237 8.30 -4.70 7.34
C ILE A 237 8.34 -5.53 6.06
N ARG A 238 8.28 -4.85 4.92
CA ARG A 238 8.20 -5.45 3.58
C ARG A 238 9.39 -5.00 2.75
N ASN A 239 10.15 -5.95 2.22
CA ASN A 239 11.28 -5.68 1.34
C ASN A 239 12.24 -4.60 1.91
N HIS A 240 12.53 -4.72 3.21
CA HIS A 240 13.40 -3.82 3.94
C HIS A 240 14.15 -4.63 5.01
N THR A 241 15.45 -4.39 5.14
CA THR A 241 16.33 -5.18 6.02
C THR A 241 17.11 -4.35 7.04
N ALA A 242 17.09 -3.01 6.94
CA ALA A 242 17.87 -2.16 7.84
C ALA A 242 17.23 -2.07 9.23
N PHE A 243 15.90 -1.97 9.31
CA PHE A 243 15.18 -1.94 10.58
C PHE A 243 14.74 -3.32 11.06
N LYS A 244 14.98 -3.58 12.34
CA LYS A 244 14.32 -4.69 13.05
C LYS A 244 13.03 -4.20 13.71
N SER A 245 12.08 -5.12 13.84
CA SER A 245 10.80 -4.87 14.52
C SER A 245 10.95 -4.25 15.90
N SER A 246 11.84 -4.81 16.73
CA SER A 246 12.09 -4.33 18.09
C SER A 246 12.61 -2.89 18.13
N GLU A 247 13.38 -2.47 17.13
CA GLU A 247 13.95 -1.13 17.05
C GLU A 247 12.85 -0.12 16.70
N VAL A 248 11.98 -0.47 15.74
CA VAL A 248 10.81 0.35 15.36
C VAL A 248 9.85 0.53 16.53
N ILE A 249 9.54 -0.56 17.25
CA ILE A 249 8.64 -0.50 18.41
C ILE A 249 9.21 0.41 19.50
N LYS A 250 10.49 0.23 19.85
CA LYS A 250 11.16 1.05 20.88
C LYS A 250 11.13 2.51 20.51
N LYS A 251 11.55 2.86 19.29
CA LYS A 251 11.55 4.24 18.79
C LYS A 251 10.20 4.91 18.95
N ILE A 252 9.12 4.25 18.53
CA ILE A 252 7.78 4.83 18.60
C ILE A 252 7.29 4.90 20.05
N ALA A 253 7.54 3.87 20.86
CA ALA A 253 7.17 3.88 22.27
C ALA A 253 7.91 4.99 23.06
N ASP A 254 9.16 5.27 22.71
CA ASP A 254 9.97 6.31 23.36
C ASP A 254 9.42 7.72 23.12
N LEU A 255 8.71 7.95 22.02
CA LEU A 255 8.05 9.22 21.72
C LEU A 255 6.83 9.49 22.61
N VAL A 256 6.17 8.44 23.13
CA VAL A 256 4.92 8.56 23.87
C VAL A 256 5.18 8.92 25.33
N SER A 257 4.41 9.87 25.87
CA SER A 257 4.46 10.23 27.29
C SER A 257 4.14 9.02 28.19
N PRO A 258 4.82 8.85 29.35
CA PRO A 258 4.54 7.77 30.31
C PRO A 258 3.09 7.73 30.83
N LYS A 259 2.33 8.81 30.61
CA LYS A 259 0.88 8.89 30.87
C LYS A 259 0.09 7.81 30.11
N HIS A 260 0.51 7.46 28.89
CA HIS A 260 -0.13 6.42 28.09
C HIS A 260 0.54 5.05 28.33
N LYS A 261 -0.27 4.00 28.50
CA LYS A 261 0.22 2.66 28.86
C LYS A 261 0.15 1.69 27.70
N VAL A 262 1.15 0.84 27.55
CA VAL A 262 1.14 -0.21 26.53
C VAL A 262 0.19 -1.34 26.95
N ASN A 263 -0.75 -1.71 26.08
CA ASN A 263 -1.62 -2.88 26.23
C ASN A 263 -1.67 -3.66 24.91
N LEU A 264 -1.12 -4.88 24.88
CA LEU A 264 -1.04 -5.70 23.65
C LEU A 264 -2.30 -6.52 23.36
N THR A 265 -3.20 -6.63 24.35
CA THR A 265 -4.39 -7.50 24.30
C THR A 265 -5.62 -6.70 23.90
N SER A 266 -5.90 -5.60 24.60
CA SER A 266 -7.09 -4.78 24.41
C SER A 266 -6.76 -3.27 24.49
N PRO A 267 -5.98 -2.75 23.53
CA PRO A 267 -5.64 -1.33 23.52
C PRO A 267 -6.83 -0.45 23.12
N ASP A 268 -6.84 0.79 23.62
CA ASP A 268 -7.77 1.83 23.15
C ASP A 268 -7.39 2.32 21.75
N LYS A 269 -6.08 2.43 21.48
CA LYS A 269 -5.54 2.88 20.19
C LYS A 269 -4.46 1.94 19.65
N VAL A 270 -4.41 1.78 18.34
CA VAL A 270 -3.37 0.98 17.68
C VAL A 270 -2.60 1.86 16.70
N VAL A 271 -1.28 1.94 16.91
CA VAL A 271 -0.35 2.58 15.98
C VAL A 271 0.05 1.54 14.95
N LEU A 272 -0.36 1.71 13.70
CA LEU A 272 0.05 0.86 12.58
C LEU A 272 1.26 1.48 11.91
N VAL A 273 2.29 0.67 11.68
CA VAL A 273 3.56 1.08 11.08
C VAL A 273 3.88 0.15 9.92
N GLU A 274 3.87 0.66 8.70
CA GLU A 274 4.23 -0.10 7.50
C GLU A 274 5.54 0.43 6.96
N ILE A 275 6.60 -0.39 7.01
CA ILE A 275 7.89 -0.10 6.39
C ILE A 275 7.97 -0.86 5.08
N PHE A 276 8.15 -0.13 3.98
CA PHE A 276 8.21 -0.70 2.64
C PHE A 276 9.34 -0.05 1.84
N GLN A 277 10.31 -0.86 1.40
CA GLN A 277 11.49 -0.40 0.67
C GLN A 277 12.19 0.78 1.38
N THR A 278 12.16 1.97 0.78
CA THR A 278 12.78 3.20 1.30
C THR A 278 11.80 4.11 2.04
N PHE A 279 10.58 3.66 2.32
CA PHE A 279 9.51 4.45 2.92
C PHE A 279 8.94 3.78 4.18
N CYS A 280 8.43 4.60 5.08
CA CYS A 280 7.65 4.18 6.24
C CYS A 280 6.35 4.98 6.28
N GLY A 281 5.23 4.32 6.55
CA GLY A 281 3.93 4.94 6.75
C GLY A 281 3.39 4.66 8.14
N VAL A 282 2.68 5.62 8.70
CA VAL A 282 2.07 5.51 10.04
C VAL A 282 0.58 5.89 9.98
N SER A 283 -0.22 5.23 10.80
CA SER A 283 -1.60 5.59 11.11
C SER A 283 -1.93 5.24 12.55
N VAL A 284 -2.87 5.95 13.15
CA VAL A 284 -3.45 5.61 14.46
C VAL A 284 -4.92 5.25 14.25
N VAL A 285 -5.31 4.06 14.69
CA VAL A 285 -6.69 3.56 14.58
C VAL A 285 -7.27 3.25 15.95
N ASP A 286 -8.58 3.17 16.04
CA ASP A 286 -9.26 2.71 17.25
C ASP A 286 -9.05 1.21 17.46
N GLY A 287 -8.61 0.83 18.66
CA GLY A 287 -8.24 -0.56 18.95
C GLY A 287 -9.43 -1.51 19.00
N LYS A 288 -10.55 -1.05 19.55
CA LYS A 288 -11.78 -1.84 19.62
C LYS A 288 -12.37 -2.03 18.23
N GLU A 289 -12.54 -0.95 17.47
CA GLU A 289 -13.06 -1.02 16.10
C GLU A 289 -12.15 -1.87 15.21
N SER A 290 -10.83 -1.68 15.28
CA SER A 290 -9.89 -2.47 14.48
C SER A 290 -9.99 -3.97 14.80
N GLU A 291 -10.12 -4.38 16.06
CA GLU A 291 -10.23 -5.81 16.40
C GLU A 291 -11.60 -6.39 15.99
N GLU A 292 -12.69 -5.64 16.18
CA GLU A 292 -14.03 -6.01 15.71
C GLU A 292 -14.09 -6.17 14.18
N LEU A 293 -13.34 -5.36 13.44
CA LEU A 293 -13.20 -5.42 11.99
C LEU A 293 -12.06 -6.35 11.54
N LYS A 294 -11.62 -7.29 12.38
CA LYS A 294 -10.56 -8.28 12.06
C LYS A 294 -9.28 -7.66 11.50
N ARG A 295 -8.93 -6.48 12.02
CA ARG A 295 -7.81 -5.63 11.58
C ARG A 295 -7.89 -5.35 10.08
N TYR A 296 -9.11 -5.02 9.66
CA TYR A 296 -9.49 -4.67 8.29
C TYR A 296 -9.16 -5.77 7.27
N ASN A 297 -9.25 -7.04 7.68
CA ASN A 297 -9.14 -8.18 6.81
C ASN A 297 -10.52 -8.51 6.20
N LEU A 298 -10.80 -7.97 5.02
CA LEU A 298 -12.06 -8.17 4.30
C LEU A 298 -12.36 -9.67 4.06
N ASN A 299 -11.35 -10.47 3.75
CA ASN A 299 -11.52 -11.91 3.52
C ASN A 299 -11.96 -12.64 4.80
N GLU A 300 -11.39 -12.28 5.95
CA GLU A 300 -11.85 -12.81 7.24
C GLU A 300 -13.26 -12.33 7.59
N LEU A 301 -13.58 -11.06 7.34
CA LEU A 301 -14.92 -10.51 7.60
C LEU A 301 -16.00 -11.20 6.78
N TYR A 302 -15.75 -11.42 5.49
CA TYR A 302 -16.67 -12.17 4.65
C TYR A 302 -16.82 -13.65 5.07
N LYS A 303 -15.83 -14.25 5.75
CA LYS A 303 -15.96 -15.61 6.30
C LYS A 303 -16.87 -15.62 7.52
N VAL A 304 -16.65 -14.67 8.45
CA VAL A 304 -17.48 -14.50 9.65
C VAL A 304 -18.94 -14.25 9.27
N ALA A 305 -19.20 -13.34 8.33
CA ALA A 305 -20.55 -13.03 7.86
C ALA A 305 -21.29 -14.27 7.30
N LEU A 306 -20.56 -15.18 6.64
CA LEU A 306 -21.12 -16.42 6.12
C LEU A 306 -21.40 -17.46 7.22
N GLU A 307 -20.52 -17.55 8.22
CA GLU A 307 -20.71 -18.43 9.36
C GLU A 307 -21.90 -18.01 10.21
N ASP A 308 -22.05 -16.70 10.46
CA ASP A 308 -23.19 -16.14 11.18
C ASP A 308 -24.53 -16.42 10.48
N LYS A 309 -24.56 -16.35 9.14
CA LYS A 309 -25.74 -16.74 8.34
C LYS A 309 -26.06 -18.23 8.49
N LYS A 310 -25.05 -19.10 8.45
CA LYS A 310 -25.24 -20.55 8.60
C LYS A 310 -25.77 -20.91 9.99
N GLN A 311 -25.33 -20.22 11.03
CA GLN A 311 -25.83 -20.43 12.39
C GLN A 311 -27.28 -19.96 12.54
N LYS A 312 -27.63 -18.78 12.00
CA LYS A 312 -29.01 -18.25 12.03
C LYS A 312 -29.99 -19.03 11.14
N GLY A 313 -29.51 -19.75 10.13
CA GLY A 313 -30.31 -20.57 9.22
C GLY A 313 -30.55 -22.01 9.68
N LYS A 314 -30.02 -22.43 10.83
CA LYS A 314 -30.25 -23.77 11.37
C LYS A 314 -31.55 -23.73 12.19
N PRO A 315 -32.62 -24.45 11.80
CA PRO A 315 -33.83 -24.50 12.62
C PRO A 315 -33.50 -25.15 13.97
N GLU A 316 -33.84 -24.48 15.07
CA GLU A 316 -33.93 -25.10 16.38
C GLU A 316 -35.08 -26.12 16.33
N GLY A 317 -34.75 -27.41 16.34
CA GLY A 317 -35.76 -28.45 16.36
C GLY A 317 -35.18 -29.85 16.45
N GLU A 318 -35.05 -30.36 17.67
CA GLU A 318 -35.46 -31.71 18.05
C GLU A 318 -35.55 -31.78 19.58
N GLY A 319 -36.65 -31.23 20.11
CA GLY A 319 -37.12 -31.59 21.44
C GLY A 319 -37.61 -33.04 21.38
N VAL A 320 -36.99 -33.87 22.21
CA VAL A 320 -37.27 -35.29 22.43
C VAL A 320 -38.78 -35.53 22.57
N ALA A 321 -39.37 -36.25 21.61
CA ALA A 321 -40.66 -36.90 21.78
C ALA A 321 -40.43 -38.20 22.54
N GLU A 322 -40.54 -38.14 23.87
CA GLU A 322 -40.60 -39.32 24.73
C GLU A 322 -41.99 -39.95 24.60
N SER A 323 -42.02 -41.17 24.10
CA SER A 323 -43.21 -42.00 23.92
C SER A 323 -43.72 -42.53 25.26
N THR A 324 -44.96 -42.19 25.62
CA THR A 324 -45.83 -42.95 26.52
C THR A 324 -46.86 -43.73 25.74
#